data_AF-A0A1Q3L9V3-F1
#
_entry.id   AF-A0A1Q3L9V3-F1
#
_cell.length_a   1.000
_cell.length_b   1.000
_cell.length_c   1.000
_cell.angle_alpha   90.00
_cell.angle_beta   90.00
_cell.angle_gamma   90.00
#
_symmetry.space_group_name_H-M   'P 1'
#
loop_
_entity.id
_entity.type
_entity.pdbx_description
1 polymer ?
#
loop_
_entity_poly.entity_id
_entity_poly.type
_entity_poly.pdbx_seq_one_letter_code
_entity_poly.pdbx_strand_id
1 'polypeptide(L)'
;MEQRPEPGLEPYEPPTAAVAQAYLDESERVAQRREQHIDRRAAARLLLAEGISFAIYLVVLMLVFPPAEGANIIVIVAPFIAWTQLVTTLREEYGYQRRGREQRMRAAVMLILLAVVVGSLGTLMLGVDIPVALRFAPGVLCFVLYGLLAWGEWRHATAERIVRKRAPFDRRARLTTTCIGIAVGAIVACVATPSALIANIVNLLAMLALVVWLSASMLTQGSQLALAWGPFLWICFALSGAVIVALLLLAQFTSMPPTIGGYVVGGAIALAFALGAWWGPDRG
;
A
#
# COMPACT_ATOMS: atom_id res chain seq x y z
N MET A 1 29.01 -18.79 -16.83
CA MET A 1 29.25 -17.34 -16.69
C MET A 1 30.75 -17.16 -16.72
N GLU A 2 31.30 -16.68 -17.82
CA GLU A 2 32.72 -16.35 -17.92
C GLU A 2 32.93 -15.00 -17.23
N GLN A 3 33.57 -15.00 -16.07
CA GLN A 3 34.03 -13.76 -15.45
C GLN A 3 35.13 -13.17 -16.35
N ARG A 4 34.92 -11.95 -16.88
CA ARG A 4 35.99 -11.21 -17.56
C ARG A 4 37.10 -10.94 -16.53
N PRO A 5 38.32 -11.45 -16.71
CA PRO A 5 39.41 -11.19 -15.79
C PRO A 5 39.76 -9.70 -15.81
N GLU A 6 39.99 -9.12 -14.64
CA GLU A 6 40.54 -7.77 -14.55
C GLU A 6 41.95 -7.76 -15.18
N PRO A 7 42.27 -6.78 -16.05
CA PRO A 7 43.54 -6.76 -16.74
C PRO A 7 44.71 -6.68 -15.74
N GLY A 8 45.58 -7.70 -15.74
CA GLY A 8 46.76 -7.78 -14.89
C GLY A 8 46.64 -8.69 -13.66
N LEU A 9 45.48 -9.31 -13.42
CA LEU A 9 45.31 -10.34 -12.40
C LEU A 9 45.24 -11.72 -13.06
N GLU A 10 46.11 -12.64 -12.63
CA GLU A 10 46.00 -14.04 -13.03
C GLU A 10 44.67 -14.64 -12.55
N PRO A 11 44.05 -15.56 -13.32
CA PRO A 11 42.81 -16.19 -12.91
C PRO A 11 42.96 -16.83 -11.53
N TYR A 12 42.07 -16.49 -10.61
CA TYR A 12 42.05 -17.12 -9.29
C TYR A 12 41.95 -18.65 -9.44
N GLU A 13 42.83 -19.37 -8.76
CA GLU A 13 42.74 -20.83 -8.71
C GLU A 13 41.37 -21.25 -8.12
N PRO A 14 40.74 -22.30 -8.68
CA PRO A 14 39.48 -22.77 -8.17
C PRO A 14 39.65 -23.20 -6.71
N PRO A 15 38.74 -22.79 -5.80
CA PRO A 15 38.85 -23.14 -4.39
C PRO A 15 38.81 -24.66 -4.22
N THR A 16 39.60 -25.17 -3.27
CA THR A 16 39.55 -26.58 -2.91
C THR A 16 38.16 -26.96 -2.41
N ALA A 17 37.77 -28.24 -2.54
CA ALA A 17 36.44 -28.70 -2.12
C ALA A 17 36.12 -28.36 -0.65
N ALA A 18 37.11 -28.44 0.24
CA ALA A 18 36.97 -28.06 1.64
C ALA A 18 36.68 -26.56 1.82
N VAL A 19 37.34 -25.70 1.05
CA VAL A 19 37.11 -24.25 1.07
C VAL A 19 35.74 -23.91 0.50
N ALA A 20 35.32 -24.57 -0.59
CA ALA A 20 33.99 -24.39 -1.16
C ALA A 20 32.87 -24.78 -0.18
N GLN A 21 33.03 -25.90 0.54
CA GLN A 21 32.09 -26.30 1.59
C GLN A 21 32.03 -25.28 2.73
N ALA A 22 33.19 -24.79 3.19
CA ALA A 22 33.22 -23.76 4.24
C ALA A 22 32.50 -22.46 3.81
N TYR A 23 32.60 -22.07 2.53
CA TYR A 23 31.83 -20.93 2.01
C TYR A 23 30.32 -21.19 1.98
N LEU A 24 29.89 -22.40 1.62
CA LEU A 24 28.46 -22.77 1.65
C LEU A 24 27.91 -22.75 3.07
N ASP A 25 28.63 -23.35 4.03
CA ASP A 25 28.24 -23.37 5.44
C ASP A 25 28.15 -21.95 6.03
N GLU A 26 29.12 -21.09 5.72
CA GLU A 26 29.07 -19.69 6.16
C GLU A 26 27.93 -18.92 5.48
N SER A 27 27.63 -19.23 4.21
CA SER A 27 26.48 -18.62 3.52
C SER A 27 25.14 -19.00 4.18
N GLU A 28 25.00 -20.24 4.65
CA GLU A 28 23.83 -20.68 5.41
C GLU A 28 23.76 -20.01 6.79
N ARG A 29 24.88 -19.90 7.50
CA ARG A 29 24.95 -19.18 8.79
C ARG A 29 24.61 -17.70 8.65
N VAL A 30 25.11 -17.05 7.60
CA VAL A 30 24.76 -15.66 7.28
C VAL A 30 23.27 -15.56 6.93
N ALA A 31 22.72 -16.52 6.18
CA ALA A 31 21.30 -16.55 5.85
C ALA A 31 20.42 -16.70 7.10
N GLN A 32 20.79 -17.60 8.03
CA GLN A 32 20.10 -17.80 9.30
C GLN A 32 20.15 -16.56 10.20
N ARG A 33 21.33 -15.92 10.34
CA ARG A 33 21.46 -14.65 11.09
C ARG A 33 20.59 -13.55 10.50
N ARG A 34 20.52 -13.43 9.18
CA ARG A 34 19.62 -12.47 8.52
C ARG A 34 18.16 -12.77 8.80
N GLU A 35 17.75 -14.04 8.77
CA GLU A 35 16.36 -14.44 9.03
C GLU A 35 15.91 -14.14 10.47
N GLN A 36 16.82 -14.20 11.44
CA GLN A 36 16.54 -13.82 12.83
C GLN A 36 16.23 -12.32 12.99
N HIS A 37 16.65 -11.47 12.05
CA HIS A 37 16.37 -10.03 12.07
C HIS A 37 15.07 -9.63 11.35
N ILE A 38 14.36 -10.58 10.72
CA ILE A 38 13.12 -10.34 9.99
C ILE A 38 11.93 -10.46 10.94
N ASP A 39 11.14 -9.39 11.07
CA ASP A 39 9.89 -9.44 11.84
C ASP A 39 8.75 -10.00 10.97
N ARG A 40 8.70 -11.34 10.88
CA ARG A 40 7.68 -12.04 10.07
C ARG A 40 6.25 -11.83 10.61
N ARG A 41 6.08 -11.59 11.93
CA ARG A 41 4.76 -11.31 12.51
C ARG A 41 4.24 -9.95 12.06
N ALA A 42 5.09 -8.92 12.08
CA ALA A 42 4.73 -7.61 11.56
C ALA A 42 4.44 -7.67 10.06
N ALA A 43 5.26 -8.39 9.29
CA ALA A 43 5.03 -8.59 7.85
C ALA A 43 3.70 -9.29 7.57
N ALA A 44 3.35 -10.34 8.32
CA ALA A 44 2.07 -11.03 8.21
C ALA A 44 0.87 -10.11 8.49
N ARG A 45 0.95 -9.28 9.54
CA ARG A 45 -0.12 -8.31 9.86
C ARG A 45 -0.29 -7.27 8.77
N LEU A 46 0.81 -6.77 8.20
CA LEU A 46 0.77 -5.82 7.10
C LEU A 46 0.20 -6.43 5.82
N LEU A 47 0.58 -7.67 5.49
CA LEU A 47 -0.01 -8.40 4.36
C LEU A 47 -1.51 -8.59 4.54
N LEU A 48 -1.95 -8.93 5.75
CA LEU A 48 -3.37 -9.09 6.03
C LEU A 48 -4.11 -7.76 5.92
N ALA A 49 -3.56 -6.68 6.48
CA ALA A 49 -4.13 -5.35 6.37
C ALA A 49 -4.18 -4.86 4.91
N GLU A 50 -3.14 -5.12 4.12
CA GLU A 50 -3.10 -4.84 2.69
C GLU A 50 -4.18 -5.63 1.94
N GLY A 51 -4.30 -6.94 2.20
CA GLY A 51 -5.33 -7.80 1.61
C GLY A 51 -6.75 -7.38 1.96
N ILE A 52 -7.02 -7.01 3.22
CA ILE A 52 -8.32 -6.49 3.65
C ILE A 52 -8.65 -5.19 2.90
N SER A 53 -7.71 -4.24 2.88
CA SER A 53 -7.89 -2.99 2.15
C SER A 53 -8.16 -3.27 0.69
N PHE A 54 -7.28 -4.01 -0.01
CA PHE A 54 -7.43 -4.34 -1.43
C PHE A 54 -8.78 -5.01 -1.74
N ALA A 55 -9.20 -5.96 -0.90
CA ALA A 55 -10.48 -6.64 -1.05
C ALA A 55 -11.66 -5.67 -0.94
N ILE A 56 -11.70 -4.82 0.10
CA ILE A 56 -12.74 -3.79 0.26
C ILE A 56 -12.74 -2.85 -0.94
N TYR A 57 -11.56 -2.38 -1.34
CA TYR A 57 -11.39 -1.47 -2.48
C TYR A 57 -11.93 -2.07 -3.78
N LEU A 58 -11.63 -3.34 -4.07
CA LEU A 58 -12.15 -4.02 -5.25
C LEU A 58 -13.66 -4.20 -5.20
N VAL A 59 -14.22 -4.60 -4.05
CA VAL A 59 -15.68 -4.76 -3.91
C VAL A 59 -16.37 -3.43 -4.16
N VAL A 60 -15.89 -2.35 -3.53
CA VAL A 60 -16.46 -1.01 -3.70
C VAL A 60 -16.35 -0.56 -5.16
N LEU A 61 -15.22 -0.80 -5.79
CA LEU A 61 -15.04 -0.50 -7.21
C LEU A 61 -16.06 -1.25 -8.09
N MET A 62 -16.30 -2.54 -7.84
CA MET A 62 -17.28 -3.33 -8.60
C MET A 62 -18.73 -2.91 -8.35
N LEU A 63 -19.03 -2.37 -7.16
CA LEU A 63 -20.38 -1.94 -6.80
C LEU A 63 -20.70 -0.53 -7.32
N VAL A 64 -19.71 0.36 -7.32
CA VAL A 64 -19.87 1.76 -7.74
C VAL A 64 -19.72 1.92 -9.25
N PHE A 65 -19.17 0.93 -9.96
CA PHE A 65 -19.00 1.00 -11.41
C PHE A 65 -20.25 0.50 -12.19
N PRO A 66 -20.71 1.20 -13.25
CA PRO A 66 -20.21 2.50 -13.74
C PRO A 66 -20.51 3.63 -12.75
N PRO A 67 -19.57 4.57 -12.56
CA PRO A 67 -19.74 5.63 -11.57
C PRO A 67 -21.00 6.44 -11.84
N ALA A 68 -21.74 6.74 -10.78
CA ALA A 68 -22.76 7.79 -10.81
C ALA A 68 -22.16 9.11 -11.33
N GLU A 69 -22.99 9.96 -11.94
CA GLU A 69 -22.57 11.25 -12.50
C GLU A 69 -21.72 12.04 -11.48
N GLY A 70 -20.45 12.31 -11.82
CA GLY A 70 -19.52 13.05 -10.97
C GLY A 70 -18.62 12.19 -10.04
N ALA A 71 -18.89 10.89 -9.87
CA ALA A 71 -18.02 10.00 -9.10
C ALA A 71 -16.78 9.62 -9.92
N ASN A 72 -15.63 10.21 -9.60
CA ASN A 72 -14.39 9.90 -10.29
C ASN A 72 -13.70 8.68 -9.64
N ILE A 73 -13.35 7.67 -10.44
CA ILE A 73 -12.58 6.49 -9.99
C ILE A 73 -11.29 6.86 -9.25
N ILE A 74 -10.72 8.03 -9.55
CA ILE A 74 -9.54 8.59 -8.91
C ILE A 74 -9.72 8.75 -7.39
N VAL A 75 -10.94 9.06 -6.92
CA VAL A 75 -11.25 9.21 -5.49
C VAL A 75 -10.89 7.96 -4.70
N ILE A 76 -11.08 6.79 -5.30
CA ILE A 76 -10.74 5.49 -4.72
C ILE A 76 -9.27 5.16 -4.96
N VAL A 77 -8.80 5.35 -6.19
CA VAL A 77 -7.48 4.89 -6.63
C VAL A 77 -6.34 5.63 -5.96
N ALA A 78 -6.44 6.96 -5.80
CA ALA A 78 -5.39 7.78 -5.20
C ALA A 78 -5.03 7.36 -3.75
N PRO A 79 -5.96 7.32 -2.77
CA PRO A 79 -5.64 6.90 -1.41
C PRO A 79 -5.21 5.44 -1.35
N PHE A 80 -5.74 4.58 -2.23
CA PHE A 80 -5.32 3.19 -2.33
C PHE A 80 -3.86 3.03 -2.79
N ILE A 81 -3.42 3.81 -3.77
CA ILE A 81 -2.02 3.81 -4.20
C ILE A 81 -1.12 4.33 -3.06
N ALA A 82 -1.53 5.41 -2.39
CA ALA A 82 -0.78 5.93 -1.24
C ALA A 82 -0.64 4.89 -0.11
N TRP A 83 -1.72 4.18 0.22
CA TRP A 83 -1.71 3.06 1.16
C TRP A 83 -0.66 2.01 0.75
N THR A 84 -0.72 1.55 -0.49
CA THR A 84 0.12 0.47 -1.01
C THR A 84 1.60 0.85 -0.95
N GLN A 85 1.95 2.10 -1.27
CA GLN A 85 3.33 2.57 -1.17
C GLN A 85 3.84 2.65 0.27
N LEU A 86 3.02 3.18 1.18
CA LEU A 86 3.39 3.29 2.60
C LEU A 86 3.60 1.90 3.19
N VAL A 87 2.68 0.97 2.92
CA VAL A 87 2.79 -0.42 3.39
C VAL A 87 3.98 -1.14 2.75
N THR A 88 4.24 -0.96 1.45
CA THR A 88 5.38 -1.57 0.77
C THR A 88 6.70 -1.08 1.37
N THR A 89 6.84 0.23 1.56
CA THR A 89 8.03 0.82 2.20
C THR A 89 8.23 0.23 3.60
N LEU A 90 7.16 0.17 4.39
CA LEU A 90 7.21 -0.36 5.75
C LEU A 90 7.61 -1.85 5.77
N ARG A 91 7.13 -2.64 4.80
CA ARG A 91 7.47 -4.06 4.66
C ARG A 91 8.93 -4.27 4.26
N GLU A 92 9.45 -3.48 3.33
CA GLU A 92 10.86 -3.55 2.92
C GLU A 92 11.77 -3.27 4.11
N GLU A 93 11.41 -2.28 4.91
CA GLU A 93 12.11 -1.98 6.16
C GLU A 93 12.08 -3.12 7.16
N TYR A 94 10.97 -3.87 7.28
CA TYR A 94 10.89 -5.08 8.13
C TYR A 94 11.86 -6.22 7.77
N GLY A 95 12.82 -5.98 6.88
CA GLY A 95 13.83 -6.94 6.46
C GLY A 95 13.25 -7.95 5.48
N TYR A 96 12.08 -7.64 4.91
CA TYR A 96 11.40 -8.49 3.97
C TYR A 96 12.14 -8.48 2.62
N GLN A 97 13.26 -9.19 2.55
CA GLN A 97 14.04 -9.35 1.33
C GLN A 97 13.47 -10.50 0.50
N ARG A 98 13.10 -10.17 -0.75
CA ARG A 98 12.47 -11.06 -1.73
C ARG A 98 13.40 -12.25 -2.03
N ARG A 99 13.04 -13.47 -1.59
CA ARG A 99 13.78 -14.70 -1.97
C ARG A 99 12.97 -15.59 -2.92
N GLY A 100 13.69 -16.21 -3.86
CA GLY A 100 13.20 -16.86 -5.09
C GLY A 100 11.79 -17.45 -5.07
N ARG A 101 11.53 -18.50 -4.28
CA ARG A 101 10.22 -19.20 -4.29
C ARG A 101 9.07 -18.30 -3.84
N GLU A 102 9.31 -17.49 -2.83
CA GLU A 102 8.32 -16.60 -2.24
C GLU A 102 8.06 -15.37 -3.12
N GLN A 103 9.11 -14.85 -3.76
CA GLN A 103 8.98 -13.84 -4.80
C GLN A 103 8.17 -14.35 -5.99
N ARG A 104 8.41 -15.59 -6.45
CA ARG A 104 7.61 -16.21 -7.52
C ARG A 104 6.15 -16.37 -7.11
N MET A 105 5.88 -16.84 -5.89
CA MET A 105 4.52 -17.01 -5.39
C MET A 105 3.78 -15.66 -5.30
N ARG A 106 4.46 -14.61 -4.81
CA ARG A 106 3.90 -13.25 -4.76
C ARG A 106 3.72 -12.66 -6.15
N ALA A 107 4.67 -12.84 -7.05
CA ALA A 107 4.53 -12.41 -8.44
C ALA A 107 3.33 -13.10 -9.11
N ALA A 108 3.15 -14.40 -8.86
CA ALA A 108 1.98 -15.14 -9.33
C ALA A 108 0.67 -14.59 -8.72
N VAL A 109 0.64 -14.32 -7.41
CA VAL A 109 -0.52 -13.68 -6.75
C VAL A 109 -0.80 -12.31 -7.37
N MET A 110 0.20 -11.46 -7.55
CA MET A 110 0.04 -10.14 -8.17
C MET A 110 -0.44 -10.24 -9.62
N LEU A 111 0.03 -11.22 -10.38
CA LEU A 111 -0.39 -11.43 -11.76
C LEU A 111 -1.83 -11.95 -11.84
N ILE A 112 -2.22 -12.85 -10.93
CA ILE A 112 -3.61 -13.30 -10.77
C ILE A 112 -4.51 -12.11 -10.40
N LEU A 113 -4.09 -11.29 -9.43
CA LEU A 113 -4.84 -10.09 -9.03
C LEU A 113 -4.97 -9.10 -10.18
N LEU A 114 -3.89 -8.86 -10.91
CA LEU A 114 -3.91 -7.99 -12.09
C LEU A 114 -4.91 -8.52 -13.14
N ALA A 115 -4.85 -9.82 -13.45
CA ALA A 115 -5.77 -10.45 -14.39
C ALA A 115 -7.23 -10.34 -13.91
N VAL A 116 -7.48 -10.52 -12.61
CA VAL A 116 -8.81 -10.36 -12.00
C VAL A 116 -9.29 -8.92 -12.09
N VAL A 117 -8.45 -7.93 -11.77
CA VAL A 117 -8.80 -6.51 -11.86
C VAL A 117 -9.10 -6.11 -13.31
N VAL A 118 -8.20 -6.44 -14.24
CA VAL A 118 -8.37 -6.14 -15.67
C VAL A 118 -9.59 -6.85 -16.24
N GLY A 119 -9.80 -8.13 -15.92
CA GLY A 119 -10.96 -8.90 -16.36
C GLY A 119 -12.26 -8.31 -15.84
N SER A 120 -12.31 -7.96 -14.56
CA SER A 120 -13.51 -7.40 -13.93
C SER A 120 -13.84 -6.00 -14.46
N LEU A 121 -12.82 -5.14 -14.63
CA LEU A 121 -13.00 -3.84 -15.29
C LEU A 121 -13.41 -4.00 -16.75
N GLY A 122 -12.82 -4.96 -17.47
CA GLY A 122 -13.19 -5.28 -18.85
C GLY A 122 -14.66 -5.70 -18.97
N THR A 123 -15.14 -6.59 -18.09
CA THR A 123 -16.55 -6.99 -18.09
C THR A 123 -17.50 -5.82 -17.79
N LEU A 124 -17.10 -4.93 -16.89
CA LEU A 124 -17.86 -3.72 -16.57
C LEU A 124 -17.88 -2.72 -17.74
N MET A 125 -16.74 -2.54 -18.42
CA MET A 125 -16.62 -1.69 -19.62
C MET A 125 -17.46 -2.21 -20.79
N LEU A 126 -17.58 -3.52 -20.91
CA LEU A 126 -18.39 -4.18 -21.95
C LEU A 126 -19.90 -4.17 -21.64
N GLY A 127 -20.31 -3.62 -20.50
CA GLY A 127 -21.72 -3.57 -20.09
C GLY A 127 -22.32 -4.94 -19.78
N VAL A 128 -21.49 -5.92 -19.39
CA VAL A 128 -21.97 -7.25 -19.03
C VAL A 128 -22.66 -7.19 -17.67
N ASP A 129 -23.93 -7.59 -17.61
CA ASP A 129 -24.68 -7.67 -16.36
C ASP A 129 -24.17 -8.80 -15.48
N ILE A 130 -23.33 -8.44 -14.50
CA ILE A 130 -22.79 -9.36 -13.52
C ILE A 130 -23.72 -9.41 -12.30
N PRO A 131 -24.18 -10.61 -11.88
CA PRO A 131 -24.95 -10.78 -10.65
C PRO A 131 -24.22 -10.17 -9.45
N VAL A 132 -24.96 -9.48 -8.57
CA VAL A 132 -24.37 -8.74 -7.44
C VAL A 132 -23.46 -9.62 -6.58
N ALA A 133 -23.84 -10.89 -6.34
CA ALA A 133 -23.01 -11.83 -5.59
C ALA A 133 -21.63 -12.07 -6.24
N LEU A 134 -21.56 -12.10 -7.58
CA LEU A 134 -20.32 -12.34 -8.31
C LEU A 134 -19.41 -11.10 -8.32
N ARG A 135 -19.95 -9.90 -8.08
CA ARG A 135 -19.17 -8.66 -7.92
C ARG A 135 -18.27 -8.68 -6.68
N PHE A 136 -18.57 -9.54 -5.70
CA PHE A 136 -17.71 -9.74 -4.52
C PHE A 136 -16.54 -10.70 -4.79
N ALA A 137 -16.60 -11.51 -5.85
CA ALA A 137 -15.62 -12.55 -6.11
C ALA A 137 -14.17 -12.01 -6.23
N PRO A 138 -13.89 -10.90 -6.93
CA PRO A 138 -12.55 -10.30 -6.97
C PRO A 138 -12.00 -9.95 -5.58
N GLY A 139 -12.85 -9.36 -4.73
CA GLY A 139 -12.45 -8.98 -3.37
C GLY A 139 -12.21 -10.18 -2.47
N VAL A 140 -13.11 -11.17 -2.50
CA VAL A 140 -12.96 -12.41 -1.73
C VAL A 140 -11.69 -13.17 -2.15
N LEU A 141 -11.46 -13.31 -3.46
CA LEU A 141 -10.26 -13.94 -3.99
C LEU A 141 -9.00 -13.20 -3.52
N CYS A 142 -9.00 -11.87 -3.57
CA CYS A 142 -7.89 -11.07 -3.10
C CYS A 142 -7.61 -11.27 -1.61
N PHE A 143 -8.65 -11.22 -0.78
CA PHE A 143 -8.53 -11.48 0.66
C PHE A 143 -7.96 -12.87 0.94
N VAL A 144 -8.42 -13.90 0.22
CA VAL A 144 -7.92 -15.28 0.37
C VAL A 144 -6.45 -15.37 -0.02
N LEU A 145 -6.05 -14.82 -1.17
CA LEU A 145 -4.66 -14.89 -1.64
C LEU A 145 -3.69 -14.17 -0.68
N TYR A 146 -4.03 -12.95 -0.24
CA TYR A 146 -3.23 -12.24 0.77
C TYR A 146 -3.27 -12.91 2.13
N GLY A 147 -4.41 -13.49 2.52
CA GLY A 147 -4.57 -14.26 3.76
C GLY A 147 -3.67 -15.51 3.78
N LEU A 148 -3.57 -16.22 2.66
CA LEU A 148 -2.65 -17.36 2.51
C LEU A 148 -1.18 -16.92 2.60
N LEU A 149 -0.83 -15.78 1.99
CA LEU A 149 0.51 -15.19 2.11
C LEU A 149 0.81 -14.82 3.57
N ALA A 150 -0.08 -14.09 4.22
CA ALA A 150 0.05 -13.68 5.62
C ALA A 150 0.13 -14.89 6.57
N TRP A 151 -0.65 -15.93 6.33
CA TRP A 151 -0.61 -17.18 7.08
C TRP A 151 0.72 -17.90 6.92
N GLY A 152 1.27 -17.93 5.70
CA GLY A 152 2.60 -18.47 5.42
C GLY A 152 3.67 -17.78 6.25
N GLU A 153 3.67 -16.45 6.29
CA GLU A 153 4.59 -15.66 7.12
C GLU A 153 4.41 -15.93 8.61
N TRP A 154 3.15 -15.98 9.06
CA TRP A 154 2.82 -16.17 10.48
C TRP A 154 3.30 -17.54 11.00
N ARG A 155 3.17 -18.59 10.19
CA ARG A 155 3.63 -19.95 10.55
C ARG A 155 5.14 -20.05 10.76
N HIS A 156 5.92 -19.26 10.04
CA HIS A 156 7.38 -19.25 10.15
C HIS A 156 7.90 -18.16 11.09
N ALA A 157 7.01 -17.44 11.77
CA ALA A 157 7.40 -16.34 12.61
C ALA A 157 7.94 -16.81 13.96
N THR A 158 9.10 -16.29 14.35
CA THR A 158 9.70 -16.54 15.65
C THR A 158 8.88 -15.87 16.78
N ALA A 159 9.05 -16.38 18.01
CA ALA A 159 8.34 -15.86 19.17
C ALA A 159 8.85 -14.48 19.62
N GLU A 160 10.12 -14.17 19.32
CA GLU A 160 10.79 -12.97 19.76
C GLU A 160 10.23 -11.71 19.08
N ARG A 161 10.00 -10.68 19.90
CA ARG A 161 9.51 -9.38 19.43
C ARG A 161 10.72 -8.50 19.12
N ILE A 162 10.89 -8.16 17.84
CA ILE A 162 11.92 -7.22 17.41
C ILE A 162 11.41 -5.80 17.70
N VAL A 163 11.95 -5.16 18.75
CA VAL A 163 11.63 -3.76 19.07
C VAL A 163 12.42 -2.86 18.13
N ARG A 164 11.72 -2.09 17.31
CA ARG A 164 12.34 -1.12 16.39
C ARG A 164 12.07 0.30 16.84
N LYS A 165 13.11 1.13 16.76
CA LYS A 165 13.00 2.56 17.02
C LYS A 165 12.32 3.23 15.82
N ARG A 166 11.32 4.06 16.08
CA ARG A 166 10.67 4.86 15.02
C ARG A 166 11.67 5.86 14.44
N ALA A 167 11.55 6.13 13.14
CA ALA A 167 12.32 7.19 12.50
C ALA A 167 11.91 8.55 13.10
N PRO A 168 12.84 9.49 13.32
CA PRO A 168 12.50 10.82 13.79
C PRO A 168 11.60 11.53 12.79
N PHE A 169 10.63 12.28 13.30
CA PHE A 169 9.64 12.98 12.47
C PHE A 169 10.18 14.33 12.01
N ASP A 170 11.04 14.29 10.99
CA ASP A 170 11.73 15.45 10.45
C ASP A 170 10.78 16.45 9.76
N ARG A 171 11.28 17.65 9.45
CA ARG A 171 10.47 18.71 8.83
C ARG A 171 9.89 18.26 7.47
N ARG A 172 10.62 17.43 6.71
CA ARG A 172 10.14 16.93 5.42
C ARG A 172 8.98 15.96 5.62
N ALA A 173 9.09 14.99 6.53
CA ALA A 173 8.00 14.07 6.88
C ALA A 173 6.74 14.80 7.39
N ARG A 174 6.92 15.87 8.18
CA ARG A 174 5.81 16.74 8.62
C ARG A 174 5.06 17.37 7.46
N LEU A 175 5.81 17.99 6.54
CA LEU A 175 5.23 18.63 5.36
C LEU A 175 4.56 17.61 4.45
N THR A 176 5.21 16.49 4.15
CA THR A 176 4.63 15.44 3.30
C THR A 176 3.37 14.84 3.91
N THR A 177 3.36 14.55 5.22
CA THR A 177 2.15 14.04 5.92
C THR A 177 1.01 15.04 5.87
N THR A 178 1.31 16.34 6.06
CA THR A 178 0.31 17.42 5.96
C THR A 178 -0.24 17.50 4.53
N CYS A 179 0.61 17.43 3.51
CA CYS A 179 0.20 17.43 2.11
C CYS A 179 -0.67 16.22 1.75
N ILE A 180 -0.33 15.02 2.24
CA ILE A 180 -1.17 13.82 2.05
C ILE A 180 -2.54 14.04 2.71
N GLY A 181 -2.57 14.57 3.94
CA GLY A 181 -3.83 14.89 4.63
C GLY A 181 -4.70 15.88 3.88
N ILE A 182 -4.11 16.95 3.35
CA ILE A 182 -4.81 17.95 2.52
C ILE A 182 -5.32 17.30 1.22
N ALA A 183 -4.51 16.50 0.55
CA ALA A 183 -4.90 15.84 -0.69
C ALA A 183 -6.06 14.86 -0.46
N VAL A 184 -5.97 14.02 0.57
CA VAL A 184 -7.04 13.07 0.95
C VAL A 184 -8.31 13.83 1.39
N GLY A 185 -8.17 14.89 2.18
CA GLY A 185 -9.30 15.75 2.58
C GLY A 185 -9.97 16.43 1.39
N ALA A 186 -9.19 16.91 0.42
CA ALA A 186 -9.70 17.50 -0.82
C ALA A 186 -10.43 16.45 -1.68
N ILE A 187 -9.90 15.23 -1.79
CA ILE A 187 -10.56 14.11 -2.47
C ILE A 187 -11.91 13.80 -1.83
N VAL A 188 -11.98 13.74 -0.49
CA VAL A 188 -13.24 13.53 0.26
C VAL A 188 -14.24 14.66 -0.02
N ALA A 189 -13.80 15.91 0.01
CA ALA A 189 -14.63 17.06 -0.28
C ALA A 189 -15.15 17.06 -1.74
N CYS A 190 -14.39 16.49 -2.69
CA CYS A 190 -14.81 16.37 -4.09
C CYS A 190 -16.00 15.43 -4.28
N VAL A 191 -16.12 14.38 -3.46
CA VAL A 191 -17.29 13.49 -3.48
C VAL A 191 -18.59 14.25 -3.16
N ALA A 192 -18.48 15.33 -2.38
CA ALA A 192 -19.59 16.19 -2.00
C ALA A 192 -19.82 17.40 -2.93
N THR A 193 -19.01 17.55 -3.98
CA THR A 193 -19.04 18.75 -4.82
C THR A 193 -20.11 18.62 -5.91
N PRO A 194 -21.09 19.55 -5.99
CA PRO A 194 -22.17 19.47 -6.98
C PRO A 194 -21.69 19.75 -8.41
N SER A 195 -20.52 20.39 -8.57
CA SER A 195 -19.93 20.66 -9.89
C SER A 195 -18.94 19.56 -10.29
N ALA A 196 -19.32 18.77 -11.29
CA ALA A 196 -18.44 17.75 -11.88
C ALA A 196 -17.12 18.35 -12.42
N LEU A 197 -17.15 19.59 -12.92
CA LEU A 197 -15.95 20.28 -13.40
C LEU A 197 -14.94 20.53 -12.27
N ILE A 198 -15.40 21.07 -11.14
CA ILE A 198 -14.54 21.35 -9.98
C ILE A 198 -13.99 20.04 -9.41
N ALA A 199 -14.86 19.04 -9.24
CA ALA A 199 -14.45 17.71 -8.77
C ALA A 199 -13.37 17.10 -9.67
N ASN A 200 -13.51 17.19 -11.00
CA ASN A 200 -12.52 16.68 -11.94
C ASN A 200 -11.20 17.43 -11.89
N ILE A 201 -11.21 18.77 -11.82
CA ILE A 201 -9.98 19.57 -11.70
C ILE A 201 -9.23 19.21 -10.43
N VAL A 202 -9.91 19.15 -9.29
CA VAL A 202 -9.28 18.83 -8.00
C VAL A 202 -8.77 17.39 -7.97
N ASN A 203 -9.53 16.43 -8.49
CA ASN A 203 -9.08 15.04 -8.60
C ASN A 203 -7.84 14.90 -9.50
N LEU A 204 -7.79 15.64 -10.62
CA LEU A 204 -6.64 15.64 -11.52
C LEU A 204 -5.40 16.24 -10.84
N LEU A 205 -5.55 17.36 -10.11
CA LEU A 205 -4.47 17.96 -9.34
C LEU A 205 -3.99 17.02 -8.22
N ALA A 206 -4.90 16.36 -7.51
CA ALA A 206 -4.57 15.38 -6.48
C ALA A 206 -3.82 14.18 -7.07
N MET A 207 -4.24 13.68 -8.23
CA MET A 207 -3.56 12.59 -8.93
C MET A 207 -2.17 13.01 -9.41
N LEU A 208 -2.02 14.22 -9.97
CA LEU A 208 -0.72 14.77 -10.36
C LEU A 208 0.22 14.88 -9.16
N ALA A 209 -0.26 15.43 -8.05
CA ALA A 209 0.51 15.55 -6.82
C ALA A 209 0.93 14.16 -6.29
N LEU A 210 0.03 13.18 -6.36
CA LEU A 210 0.31 11.81 -5.98
C LEU A 210 1.37 11.19 -6.89
N VAL A 211 1.27 11.32 -8.22
CA VAL A 211 2.27 10.83 -9.18
C VAL A 211 3.65 11.46 -8.95
N VAL A 212 3.70 12.77 -8.69
CA VAL A 212 4.94 13.48 -8.34
C VAL A 212 5.53 12.91 -7.05
N TRP A 213 4.70 12.70 -6.02
CA TRP A 213 5.14 12.10 -4.76
C TRP A 213 5.63 10.66 -4.94
N LEU A 214 4.91 9.84 -5.72
CA LEU A 214 5.32 8.47 -6.05
C LEU A 214 6.68 8.44 -6.73
N SER A 215 6.85 9.27 -7.76
CA SER A 215 8.10 9.40 -8.50
C SER A 215 9.24 9.83 -7.57
N ALA A 216 8.99 10.81 -6.70
CA ALA A 216 9.97 11.26 -5.71
C ALA A 216 10.32 10.16 -4.70
N SER A 217 9.34 9.37 -4.24
CA SER A 217 9.55 8.28 -3.29
C SER A 217 10.37 7.12 -3.87
N MET A 218 10.18 6.83 -5.16
CA MET A 218 10.98 5.83 -5.89
C MET A 218 12.44 6.27 -6.01
N LEU A 219 12.68 7.57 -6.26
CA LEU A 219 14.04 8.12 -6.40
C LEU A 219 14.80 8.26 -5.08
N THR A 220 14.09 8.35 -3.94
CA THR A 220 14.69 8.64 -2.63
C THR A 220 14.84 7.41 -1.70
N GLN A 221 14.77 6.20 -2.26
CA GLN A 221 14.91 4.93 -1.53
C GLN A 221 13.80 4.66 -0.49
N GLY A 222 12.54 4.90 -0.87
CA GLY A 222 11.38 4.59 -0.03
C GLY A 222 11.04 5.72 0.94
N SER A 223 9.76 5.93 1.20
CA SER A 223 9.33 7.01 2.08
C SER A 223 9.64 6.67 3.55
N GLN A 224 10.70 7.27 4.12
CA GLN A 224 10.95 7.26 5.57
C GLN A 224 9.70 7.68 6.38
N LEU A 225 8.77 8.38 5.71
CA LEU A 225 7.42 8.69 6.14
C LEU A 225 6.68 7.52 6.81
N ALA A 226 6.67 6.33 6.21
CA ALA A 226 5.92 5.18 6.74
C ALA A 226 6.46 4.71 8.10
N LEU A 227 7.79 4.81 8.30
CA LEU A 227 8.46 4.51 9.57
C LEU A 227 8.28 5.60 10.62
N ALA A 228 8.11 6.85 10.15
CA ALA A 228 7.93 8.00 11.01
C ALA A 228 6.48 8.09 11.53
N TRP A 229 5.51 7.51 10.81
CA TRP A 229 4.10 7.50 11.21
C TRP A 229 3.85 6.69 12.48
N GLY A 230 3.30 7.36 13.50
CA GLY A 230 2.76 6.71 14.69
C GLY A 230 1.38 6.06 14.46
N PRO A 231 0.88 5.27 15.43
CA PRO A 231 -0.42 4.61 15.33
C PRO A 231 -1.58 5.56 15.04
N PHE A 232 -1.52 6.78 15.58
CA PHE A 232 -2.53 7.81 15.33
C PHE A 232 -2.68 8.14 13.84
N LEU A 233 -1.56 8.40 13.13
CA LEU A 233 -1.59 8.74 11.70
C LEU A 233 -2.08 7.56 10.85
N TRP A 234 -1.70 6.33 11.19
CA TRP A 234 -2.20 5.12 10.55
C TRP A 234 -3.72 4.95 10.74
N ILE A 235 -4.23 5.22 11.95
CA ILE A 235 -5.67 5.20 12.23
C ILE A 235 -6.39 6.30 11.45
N CYS A 236 -5.87 7.53 11.44
CA CYS A 236 -6.42 8.62 10.65
C CYS A 236 -6.49 8.26 9.17
N PHE A 237 -5.43 7.67 8.61
CA PHE A 237 -5.41 7.26 7.21
C PHE A 237 -6.42 6.16 6.89
N ALA A 238 -6.52 5.14 7.76
CA ALA A 238 -7.52 4.08 7.63
C ALA A 238 -8.96 4.62 7.71
N LEU A 239 -9.22 5.53 8.66
CA LEU A 239 -10.52 6.19 8.81
C LEU A 239 -10.86 7.02 7.57
N SER A 240 -9.90 7.76 7.01
CA SER A 240 -10.13 8.50 5.76
C SER A 240 -10.53 7.58 4.62
N GLY A 241 -9.87 6.44 4.46
CA GLY A 241 -10.25 5.43 3.45
C GLY A 241 -11.66 4.89 3.69
N ALA A 242 -12.01 4.58 4.94
CA ALA A 242 -13.35 4.10 5.29
C ALA A 242 -14.44 5.15 5.02
N VAL A 243 -14.17 6.42 5.30
CA VAL A 243 -15.05 7.55 4.99
C VAL A 243 -15.26 7.68 3.49
N ILE A 244 -14.19 7.60 2.68
CA ILE A 244 -14.28 7.65 1.22
C ILE A 244 -15.19 6.53 0.71
N VAL A 245 -14.96 5.29 1.17
CA VAL A 245 -15.78 4.13 0.81
C VAL A 245 -17.24 4.35 1.19
N ALA A 246 -17.51 4.81 2.42
CA ALA A 246 -18.87 5.04 2.90
C ALA A 246 -19.59 6.12 2.09
N LEU A 247 -18.92 7.24 1.77
CA LEU A 247 -19.50 8.32 0.98
C LEU A 247 -19.80 7.87 -0.45
N LEU A 248 -18.93 7.07 -1.06
CA LEU A 248 -19.16 6.56 -2.42
C LEU A 248 -20.31 5.56 -2.47
N LEU A 249 -20.40 4.65 -1.49
CA LEU A 249 -21.55 3.75 -1.39
C LEU A 249 -22.84 4.52 -1.11
N LEU A 250 -22.80 5.54 -0.25
CA LEU A 250 -23.96 6.40 0.02
C LEU A 250 -24.41 7.14 -1.25
N ALA A 251 -23.47 7.73 -2.00
CA ALA A 251 -23.76 8.42 -3.25
C ALA A 251 -24.32 7.49 -4.33
N GLN A 252 -23.86 6.23 -4.36
CA GLN A 252 -24.33 5.24 -5.35
C GLN A 252 -25.72 4.69 -5.01
N PHE A 253 -26.01 4.44 -3.73
CA PHE A 253 -27.21 3.71 -3.30
C PHE A 253 -28.29 4.59 -2.68
N THR A 254 -28.05 5.89 -2.51
CA THR A 254 -29.03 6.83 -1.96
C THR A 254 -29.12 8.09 -2.79
N SER A 255 -30.29 8.73 -2.77
CA SER A 255 -30.50 10.06 -3.37
C SER A 255 -30.13 11.20 -2.43
N MET A 256 -29.51 10.92 -1.27
CA MET A 256 -29.12 11.96 -0.34
C MET A 256 -27.93 12.71 -0.94
N PRO A 257 -28.06 14.03 -1.20
CA PRO A 257 -26.92 14.78 -1.71
C PRO A 257 -25.85 14.79 -0.62
N PRO A 258 -24.63 14.30 -0.89
CA PRO A 258 -23.52 14.43 0.03
C PRO A 258 -23.16 15.92 0.06
N THR A 259 -23.85 16.71 0.87
CA THR A 259 -23.65 18.17 0.90
C THR A 259 -22.53 18.52 1.90
N ILE A 260 -22.77 19.51 2.75
CA ILE A 260 -21.83 20.16 3.69
C ILE A 260 -20.99 19.14 4.48
N GLY A 261 -21.57 17.97 4.78
CA GLY A 261 -20.87 16.87 5.45
C GLY A 261 -19.54 16.47 4.80
N GLY A 262 -19.46 16.38 3.47
CA GLY A 262 -18.20 15.99 2.82
C GLY A 262 -17.09 17.03 2.95
N TYR A 263 -17.43 18.33 2.89
CA TYR A 263 -16.48 19.42 3.14
C TYR A 263 -16.00 19.44 4.59
N VAL A 264 -16.92 19.29 5.54
CA VAL A 264 -16.60 19.26 6.98
C VAL A 264 -15.70 18.07 7.30
N VAL A 265 -16.04 16.88 6.80
CA VAL A 265 -15.27 15.66 7.02
C VAL A 265 -13.91 15.74 6.31
N GLY A 266 -13.86 16.26 5.08
CA GLY A 266 -12.61 16.49 4.37
C GLY A 266 -11.67 17.46 5.10
N GLY A 267 -12.21 18.56 5.63
CA GLY A 267 -11.47 19.51 6.46
C GLY A 267 -10.99 18.89 7.78
N ALA A 268 -11.82 18.09 8.44
CA ALA A 268 -11.46 17.38 9.67
C ALA A 268 -10.33 16.37 9.44
N ILE A 269 -10.35 15.66 8.30
CA ILE A 269 -9.26 14.76 7.89
C ILE A 269 -7.96 15.55 7.70
N ALA A 270 -7.98 16.63 6.91
CA ALA A 270 -6.80 17.45 6.68
C ALA A 270 -6.21 18.00 8.00
N LEU A 271 -7.08 18.47 8.90
CA LEU A 271 -6.69 18.96 10.22
C LEU A 271 -6.09 17.84 11.09
N ALA A 272 -6.69 16.64 11.11
CA ALA A 272 -6.18 15.52 11.89
C ALA A 272 -4.77 15.11 11.47
N PHE A 273 -4.49 15.10 10.16
CA PHE A 273 -3.15 14.84 9.63
C PHE A 273 -2.15 15.94 10.01
N ALA A 274 -2.56 17.21 9.90
CA ALA A 274 -1.71 18.33 10.31
C ALA A 274 -1.40 18.26 11.82
N LEU A 275 -2.40 18.04 12.67
CA LEU A 275 -2.20 17.87 14.11
C LEU A 275 -1.31 16.68 14.42
N GLY A 276 -1.56 15.52 13.81
CA GLY A 276 -0.73 14.33 13.97
C GLY A 276 0.72 14.56 13.56
N ALA A 277 0.95 15.31 12.48
CA ALA A 277 2.28 15.62 11.98
C ALA A 277 3.05 16.59 12.91
N TRP A 278 2.38 17.62 13.43
CA TRP A 278 3.07 18.70 14.16
C TRP A 278 3.09 18.52 15.68
N TRP A 279 2.13 17.78 16.26
CA TRP A 279 1.96 17.65 17.71
C TRP A 279 2.15 16.22 18.24
N GLY A 280 2.05 15.22 17.38
CA GLY A 280 2.17 13.80 17.74
C GLY A 280 3.59 13.24 18.02
N PRO A 281 4.71 13.77 17.47
CA PRO A 281 5.98 13.03 17.52
C PRO A 281 6.70 12.99 18.87
N ASP A 282 6.48 13.99 19.74
CA ASP A 282 7.34 14.19 20.93
C ASP A 282 6.77 13.59 22.24
N ARG A 283 5.67 12.82 22.16
CA ARG A 283 4.96 12.28 23.33
C ARG A 283 5.02 10.75 23.48
N GLY A 284 5.92 10.07 22.77
CA GLY A 284 6.02 8.60 22.77
C GLY A 284 7.43 8.07 22.88
#